data_AF-A0A0R3WVA4-F1
#
_entry.id   AF-A0A0R3WVA4-F1
#
_cell.length_a   1.000
_cell.length_b   1.000
_cell.length_c   1.000
_cell.angle_alpha   90.00
_cell.angle_beta   90.00
_cell.angle_gamma   90.00
#
_symmetry.space_group_name_H-M   'P 1'
#
loop_
_entity.id
_entity.type
_entity.pdbx_description
1 polymer ?
#
loop_
_entity_poly.entity_id
_entity_poly.type
_entity_poly.pdbx_seq_one_letter_code
_entity_poly.pdbx_strand_id
1 'polypeptide(L)'
;MSGRAGRRGKDASGTVILMVDETLTEQAGHAILQGKPAPLNSAFHITYNMLLNLLRVEEINPEYLMERSFCQFQNYSLLPELSEVTTHSQKEIGFLLHMR
;
A
#
# COMPACT_ATOMS: atom_id res chain seq x y z
N MET A 1 -2.60 -15.41 8.33
CA MET A 1 -3.36 -16.63 8.69
C MET A 1 -2.45 -17.72 9.25
N SER A 2 -1.32 -18.05 8.61
CA SER A 2 -0.32 -19.05 9.07
C SER A 2 0.15 -18.87 10.53
N GLY A 3 0.30 -17.63 11.01
CA GLY A 3 0.70 -17.34 12.40
C GLY A 3 -0.29 -17.75 13.51
N ARG A 4 -1.39 -18.45 13.16
CA ARG A 4 -2.29 -19.10 14.13
C ARG A 4 -1.90 -20.56 14.41
N ALA A 5 -1.03 -21.17 13.60
CA ALA A 5 -0.60 -22.54 13.80
C ALA A 5 0.38 -22.66 14.97
N GLY A 6 0.18 -23.69 15.81
CA GLY A 6 0.99 -23.94 17.00
C GLY A 6 0.53 -23.15 18.23
N ARG A 7 0.27 -23.85 19.34
CA ARG A 7 -0.13 -23.25 20.62
C ARG A 7 1.07 -23.11 21.54
N ARG A 8 1.26 -21.89 22.07
CA ARG A 8 2.34 -21.56 22.99
C ARG A 8 2.34 -22.50 24.20
N GLY A 9 3.46 -23.18 24.40
CA GLY A 9 3.69 -24.08 25.55
C GLY A 9 2.99 -25.44 25.47
N LYS A 10 2.32 -25.77 24.36
CA LYS A 10 1.65 -27.07 24.16
C LYS A 10 2.16 -27.84 22.95
N ASP A 11 2.47 -27.13 21.87
CA ASP A 11 2.92 -27.74 20.62
C ASP A 11 4.40 -27.36 20.37
N ALA A 12 5.22 -28.32 19.90
CA ALA A 12 6.63 -28.08 19.62
C ALA A 12 6.85 -27.24 18.35
N SER A 13 5.92 -27.30 17.41
CA SER A 13 5.90 -26.52 16.17
C SER A 13 4.47 -26.33 15.66
N GLY A 14 4.28 -25.39 14.73
CA GLY A 14 3.02 -25.20 14.02
C GLY A 14 3.13 -25.68 12.58
N THR A 15 2.22 -26.57 12.15
CA THR A 15 2.16 -27.03 10.76
C THR A 15 1.11 -26.25 9.99
N VAL A 16 1.49 -25.74 8.82
CA VAL A 16 0.59 -25.05 7.89
C VAL A 16 0.61 -25.83 6.58
N ILE A 17 -0.57 -26.21 6.09
CA ILE A 17 -0.73 -26.92 4.82
C ILE A 17 -1.38 -25.93 3.84
N LEU A 18 -0.72 -25.70 2.71
CA LEU A 18 -1.22 -24.86 1.63
C LEU A 18 -1.69 -25.76 0.49
N MET A 19 -2.94 -25.60 0.06
CA MET A 19 -3.43 -26.26 -1.15
C MET A 19 -3.03 -25.39 -2.35
N VAL A 20 -2.33 -25.97 -3.31
CA VAL A 20 -1.78 -25.27 -4.48
C VAL A 20 -2.28 -25.96 -5.75
N ASP A 21 -2.56 -25.16 -6.76
CA ASP A 21 -2.93 -25.60 -8.11
C ASP A 21 -1.76 -25.36 -9.09
N GLU A 22 -1.91 -25.85 -10.33
CA GLU A 22 -0.87 -25.72 -11.36
C GLU A 22 -0.68 -24.27 -11.86
N THR A 23 -1.59 -23.36 -11.52
CA THR A 23 -1.53 -21.96 -11.97
C THR A 23 -0.62 -21.10 -11.09
N LEU A 24 -0.23 -21.59 -9.91
CA LEU A 24 0.66 -20.86 -9.02
C LEU A 24 2.10 -20.84 -9.57
N THR A 25 2.57 -19.64 -9.89
CA THR A 25 3.96 -19.43 -10.29
C THR A 25 4.90 -19.49 -9.08
N GLU A 26 6.14 -19.92 -9.30
CA GLU A 26 7.18 -19.97 -8.26
C GLU A 26 7.34 -18.62 -7.55
N GLN A 27 7.32 -17.52 -8.32
CA GLN A 27 7.43 -16.16 -7.81
C GLN A 27 6.27 -15.80 -6.87
N ALA A 28 5.04 -16.13 -7.24
CA ALA A 28 3.87 -15.88 -6.41
C ALA A 28 3.90 -16.75 -5.13
N GLY A 29 4.29 -18.01 -5.25
CA GLY A 29 4.47 -18.91 -4.10
C GLY A 29 5.51 -18.38 -3.11
N HIS A 30 6.67 -17.94 -3.60
CA HIS A 30 7.71 -17.32 -2.78
C HIS A 30 7.22 -16.04 -2.09
N ALA A 31 6.50 -15.17 -2.82
CA ALA A 31 5.93 -13.95 -2.26
C ALA A 31 4.90 -14.24 -1.15
N ILE A 32 4.12 -15.31 -1.26
CA ILE A 32 3.15 -15.70 -0.23
C ILE A 32 3.84 -16.28 1.01
N LEU A 33 4.86 -17.12 0.83
CA LEU A 33 5.50 -17.86 1.93
C LEU A 33 6.59 -17.07 2.65
N GLN A 34 7.43 -16.35 1.89
CA GLN A 34 8.61 -15.64 2.40
C GLN A 34 8.61 -14.14 2.04
N GLY A 35 7.54 -13.65 1.40
CA GLY A 35 7.43 -12.24 1.08
C GLY A 35 7.32 -11.36 2.31
N LYS A 36 7.66 -10.08 2.12
CA LYS A 36 7.44 -9.05 3.14
C LYS A 36 5.94 -8.87 3.37
N PRO A 37 5.52 -8.52 4.59
CA PRO A 37 4.14 -8.11 4.84
C PRO A 37 3.76 -6.97 3.88
N ALA A 38 2.54 -7.06 3.33
CA ALA A 38 2.01 -5.99 2.50
C ALA A 38 1.94 -4.69 3.33
N PRO A 39 2.29 -3.53 2.74
CA PRO A 39 2.12 -2.25 3.42
C PRO A 39 0.64 -2.00 3.68
N LEU A 40 0.35 -1.27 4.75
CA LEU A 40 -1.00 -0.77 5.01
C LEU A 40 -1.25 0.41 4.07
N ASN A 41 -1.94 0.17 2.95
CA ASN A 41 -2.32 1.21 2.02
C ASN A 41 -3.75 1.71 2.32
N SER A 42 -3.95 3.02 2.25
CA SER A 42 -5.27 3.61 2.44
C SER A 42 -6.22 3.20 1.31
N ALA A 43 -7.42 2.74 1.68
CA ALA A 43 -8.54 2.55 0.76
C ALA A 43 -9.55 3.70 0.84
N PHE A 44 -9.13 4.87 1.36
CA PHE A 44 -10.00 6.00 1.58
C PHE A 44 -10.57 6.55 0.26
N HIS A 45 -11.90 6.69 0.22
CA HIS A 45 -12.64 7.32 -0.87
C HIS A 45 -13.91 7.94 -0.31
N ILE A 46 -14.36 9.05 -0.90
CA ILE A 46 -15.61 9.71 -0.49
C ILE A 46 -16.79 8.96 -1.08
N THR A 47 -17.77 8.65 -0.24
CA THR A 47 -19.06 8.10 -0.65
C THR A 47 -20.16 9.14 -0.49
N TYR A 48 -21.28 8.99 -1.21
CA TYR A 48 -22.40 9.93 -1.11
C TYR A 48 -22.93 10.11 0.32
N ASN A 49 -23.10 9.01 1.07
CA ASN A 49 -23.58 9.09 2.44
C ASN A 49 -22.59 9.83 3.35
N MET A 50 -21.28 9.62 3.15
CA MET A 50 -20.26 10.37 3.87
C MET A 50 -20.36 11.85 3.56
N LEU A 51 -20.42 12.23 2.28
CA LEU A 51 -20.52 13.63 1.85
C LEU A 51 -21.76 14.32 2.43
N LEU A 52 -22.93 13.69 2.33
CA LEU A 52 -24.18 14.25 2.87
C LEU A 52 -24.13 14.43 4.38
N ASN A 53 -23.52 13.49 5.11
CA ASN A 53 -23.36 13.63 6.56
C ASN A 53 -22.36 14.73 6.93
N LEU A 54 -21.29 14.91 6.16
CA LEU A 54 -20.32 15.99 6.39
C LEU A 54 -20.96 17.36 6.13
N LEU A 55 -21.68 17.53 5.02
CA LEU A 55 -22.39 18.77 4.71
C LEU A 55 -23.50 19.12 5.72
N ARG A 56 -24.03 18.13 6.43
CA ARG A 56 -25.04 18.35 7.47
C ARG A 56 -24.46 18.90 8.77
N VAL A 57 -23.17 18.68 9.02
CA VAL A 57 -22.50 19.14 10.25
C VAL A 57 -21.79 20.45 9.94
N GLU A 58 -22.31 21.57 10.44
CA GLU A 58 -21.83 22.92 10.10
C GLU A 58 -20.32 23.16 10.39
N GLU A 59 -19.73 22.38 11.29
CA GLU A 59 -18.33 22.53 11.71
C GLU A 59 -17.34 21.65 10.94
N ILE A 60 -17.79 20.75 10.05
CA ILE A 60 -16.91 19.78 9.37
C ILE A 60 -16.96 19.94 7.86
N ASN A 61 -15.86 20.43 7.29
CA ASN A 61 -15.73 20.56 5.85
C ASN A 61 -15.22 19.25 5.21
N PRO A 62 -15.83 18.71 4.13
CA PRO A 62 -15.29 17.54 3.44
C PRO A 62 -13.83 17.67 3.00
N GLU A 63 -13.37 18.85 2.59
CA GLU A 63 -11.97 19.12 2.26
C GLU A 63 -11.04 18.89 3.45
N TYR A 64 -11.45 19.31 4.64
CA TYR A 64 -10.69 19.10 5.87
C TYR A 64 -10.47 17.60 6.16
N LEU A 65 -11.48 16.78 5.89
CA LEU A 65 -11.39 15.33 6.05
C LEU A 65 -10.47 14.72 4.99
N MET A 66 -10.53 15.19 3.74
CA MET A 66 -9.63 14.73 2.68
C MET A 66 -8.16 15.02 3.01
N GLU A 67 -7.84 16.24 3.46
CA GLU A 67 -6.48 16.65 3.80
C GLU A 67 -5.88 15.81 4.93
N ARG A 68 -6.70 15.42 5.91
CA ARG A 68 -6.29 14.59 7.05
C ARG A 68 -6.44 13.09 6.81
N SER A 69 -6.87 12.67 5.63
CA SER A 69 -7.02 11.25 5.32
C SER A 69 -5.66 10.53 5.30
N PHE A 70 -5.66 9.25 5.66
CA PHE A 70 -4.43 8.43 5.57
C PHE A 70 -3.93 8.31 4.12
N CYS A 71 -4.84 8.36 3.15
CA CYS A 71 -4.49 8.42 1.72
C CYS A 71 -3.64 9.65 1.42
N GLN A 72 -4.09 10.83 1.87
CA GLN A 72 -3.35 12.07 1.64
C GLN A 72 -2.00 12.09 2.37
N PHE A 73 -1.93 11.56 3.60
CA PHE A 73 -0.67 11.39 4.32
C PHE A 73 0.34 10.52 3.54
N GLN A 74 -0.12 9.38 2.99
CA GLN A 74 0.73 8.50 2.18
C GLN A 74 1.18 9.19 0.90
N ASN A 75 0.29 9.89 0.20
CA ASN A 75 0.63 10.65 -1.01
C ASN A 75 1.73 11.69 -0.72
N TYR A 76 1.55 12.53 0.31
CA TYR A 76 2.56 13.53 0.68
C TYR A 76 3.90 12.93 1.05
N SER A 77 3.90 11.79 1.74
CA SER A 77 5.12 11.08 2.13
C SER A 77 5.88 10.52 0.92
N LEU A 78 5.16 10.16 -0.15
CA LEU A 78 5.74 9.62 -1.39
C LEU A 78 6.22 10.70 -2.37
N LEU A 79 5.74 11.95 -2.25
CA LEU A 79 6.08 13.03 -3.18
C LEU A 79 7.59 13.31 -3.30
N PRO A 80 8.39 13.36 -2.22
CA PRO A 80 9.83 13.63 -2.33
C PRO A 80 10.54 12.59 -3.19
N GLU A 81 10.30 11.31 -2.93
CA GLU A 81 10.90 10.20 -3.67
C GLU A 81 10.54 10.25 -5.15
N LEU A 82 9.26 10.48 -5.48
CA LEU A 82 8.81 10.63 -6.86
C LEU A 82 9.46 11.83 -7.57
N SER A 83 9.63 12.94 -6.85
CA SER A 83 10.28 14.13 -7.41
C SER A 83 11.77 13.87 -7.73
N GLU A 84 12.48 13.16 -6.85
CA GLU A 84 13.88 12.77 -7.08
C GLU A 84 14.02 11.89 -8.30
N VAL A 85 13.21 10.82 -8.40
CA VAL A 85 13.21 9.91 -9.56
C VAL A 85 12.92 10.67 -10.85
N THR A 86 11.92 11.57 -10.84
CA THR A 86 11.56 12.36 -12.03
C THR A 86 12.70 13.28 -12.44
N THR A 87 13.33 13.97 -11.50
CA THR A 87 14.47 14.86 -11.80
C THR A 87 15.69 14.10 -12.30
N HIS A 88 15.95 12.89 -11.78
CA HIS A 88 17.04 12.04 -12.25
C HIS A 88 16.82 11.63 -13.70
N SER A 89 15.65 11.08 -14.01
CA SER A 89 15.28 10.68 -15.37
C SER A 89 15.31 11.87 -16.35
N GLN A 90 14.86 13.05 -15.92
CA GLN A 90 14.93 14.26 -16.76
C GLN A 90 16.37 14.68 -17.07
N LYS A 91 17.30 14.55 -16.12
CA LYS A 91 18.72 14.85 -16.33
C LYS A 91 19.37 13.87 -17.31
N GLU A 92 19.06 12.57 -17.20
CA GLU A 92 19.57 11.56 -18.14
C GLU A 92 19.09 11.81 -19.57
N ILE A 93 17.81 12.11 -19.75
CA ILE A 93 17.24 12.45 -21.06
C ILE A 93 17.89 13.74 -21.59
N GLY A 94 18.04 14.76 -20.75
CA GLY A 94 18.70 16.02 -21.12
C GLY A 94 20.15 15.80 -21.57
N PHE A 95 20.91 14.95 -20.88
CA PHE A 95 22.27 14.59 -21.23
C PHE A 95 22.35 13.86 -22.58
N LEU A 96 21.45 12.90 -22.83
CA LEU A 96 21.36 12.18 -24.10
C LEU A 96 20.99 13.10 -25.28
N LEU A 97 20.17 14.13 -25.06
CA LEU A 97 19.80 15.10 -26.10
C LEU A 97 20.93 16.08 -26.43
N HIS A 98 21.84 16.40 -25.49
CA HIS A 98 22.98 17.30 -25.72
C HIS A 98 24.22 16.59 -26.31
N MET A 99 24.26 15.25 -26.31
CA MET A 99 25.32 14.47 -26.98
C MET A 99 25.00 14.09 -28.43
N ARG A 100 23.83 14.48 -28.95
CA ARG A 100 23.46 14.41 -30.37
C ARG A 100 23.72 15.74 -31.05
#